data_AF-R9HE73-F1
#
_entry.id   AF-R9HE73-F1
#
_cell.length_a   1.000
_cell.length_b   1.000
_cell.length_c   1.000
_cell.angle_alpha   90.00
_cell.angle_beta   90.00
_cell.angle_gamma   90.00
#
_symmetry.space_group_name_H-M   'P 1'
#
loop_
_entity.id
_entity.type
_entity.pdbx_description
1 polymer ?
#
loop_
_entity_poly.entity_id
_entity_poly.type
_entity_poly.pdbx_seq_one_letter_code
_entity_poly.pdbx_strand_id
1 'polypeptide(L)'
;MESKMKIKTKVIEDICCLSMILFAASCAKGFDDNERFSGGVTNAQLESPESITITTLTNSDGSESLKLSWPVVMGAGGYKVNAYNVNDPSNPVAQVTDSVVDGCTMAFVKQEDTNYLVTVQTVGNEKLNNTDSKDLTEKDYKAFVAVATLHEGEDIATYVNNSMQHFSQDQEQSINLEAGKTYYLNSIADFGLNTVTFRGNQDNPPTVIIGTEGGFVTEGGLKIKYVNFDCSAMETQTGVLTLGNAPASGAPGTEKGNAYLIDYSIVFQGCSFKEINNSLVYAGKDNGPWALKDFRILDCIVEMNNGSTSSPIINFQDNGGRAIKSISIQNSTFYNLQTNSKAYFIRMNNASNARPDKTWNDTSGSVTITNNTFYQTMSNKDFANNMASVNAVTTTIKNNIFYNTYRVQKIAGNTTKAISDNYLYSDGGENVGSLDNTDKTYGTEENPQFVGPVNQDPDKVNFVPASSTKAYANRAGDPRWFE
;
A
#
# COMPACT_ATOMS: atom_id res chain seq x y z
N MET A 1 51.88 -31.22 -5.38
CA MET A 1 52.03 -30.44 -6.64
C MET A 1 50.75 -30.63 -7.42
N GLU A 2 49.71 -29.88 -7.07
CA GLU A 2 49.35 -28.61 -7.73
C GLU A 2 48.97 -28.80 -9.20
N SER A 3 47.67 -28.82 -9.45
CA SER A 3 47.08 -28.29 -10.68
C SER A 3 45.81 -27.53 -10.28
N LYS A 4 45.91 -26.20 -10.26
CA LYS A 4 44.78 -25.28 -10.12
C LYS A 4 44.18 -25.07 -11.50
N MET A 5 42.93 -25.45 -11.69
CA MET A 5 42.13 -25.04 -12.84
C MET A 5 40.93 -24.23 -12.36
N LYS A 6 40.85 -23.00 -12.88
CA LYS A 6 39.80 -22.01 -12.62
C LYS A 6 38.47 -22.49 -13.18
N ILE A 7 37.41 -22.41 -12.39
CA ILE A 7 36.02 -22.41 -12.90
C ILE A 7 35.45 -21.02 -12.66
N LYS A 8 34.97 -20.42 -13.75
CA LYS A 8 34.28 -19.13 -13.80
C LYS A 8 32.87 -19.31 -13.23
N THR A 9 32.55 -18.62 -12.15
CA THR A 9 31.16 -18.51 -11.67
C THR A 9 30.57 -17.21 -12.20
N LYS A 10 29.62 -17.34 -13.12
CA LYS A 10 28.72 -16.27 -13.54
C LYS A 10 27.73 -16.10 -12.38
N VAL A 11 27.86 -15.01 -11.62
CA VAL A 11 26.86 -14.63 -10.62
C VAL A 11 25.72 -13.99 -11.39
N ILE A 12 24.60 -14.70 -11.49
CA ILE A 12 23.31 -14.11 -11.84
C ILE A 12 22.71 -13.70 -10.50
N GLU A 13 22.49 -12.39 -10.38
CA GLU A 13 21.84 -11.72 -9.28
C GLU A 13 20.34 -12.08 -9.30
N ASP A 14 19.86 -12.70 -8.23
CA ASP A 14 18.46 -12.68 -7.79
C ASP A 14 18.47 -12.82 -6.27
N ILE A 15 18.70 -11.68 -5.60
CA ILE A 15 18.57 -11.56 -4.15
C ILE A 15 17.16 -11.06 -3.87
N CYS A 16 16.22 -11.98 -3.67
CA CYS A 16 14.99 -11.76 -2.91
C CYS A 16 14.32 -13.11 -2.61
N CYS A 17 14.93 -13.93 -1.76
CA CYS A 17 14.29 -15.12 -1.18
C CYS A 17 14.65 -15.22 0.30
N LEU A 18 13.96 -14.44 1.14
CA LEU A 18 13.94 -14.70 2.58
C LEU A 18 12.96 -15.86 2.83
N SER A 19 13.48 -17.09 2.77
CA SER A 19 12.76 -18.30 3.18
C SER A 19 12.66 -18.35 4.70
N MET A 20 11.52 -17.97 5.28
CA MET A 20 11.18 -18.35 6.65
C MET A 20 10.47 -19.71 6.63
N ILE A 21 11.25 -20.79 6.67
CA ILE A 21 10.75 -22.11 7.01
C ILE A 21 10.72 -22.20 8.55
N LEU A 22 9.54 -21.98 9.14
CA LEU A 22 9.31 -22.22 10.57
C LEU A 22 9.14 -23.73 10.78
N PHE A 23 10.24 -24.43 11.09
CA PHE A 23 10.15 -25.76 11.69
C PHE A 23 9.75 -25.64 13.15
N ALA A 24 8.53 -26.06 13.48
CA ALA A 24 8.15 -26.31 14.86
C ALA A 24 8.96 -27.51 15.38
N ALA A 25 9.99 -27.24 16.19
CA ALA A 25 10.64 -28.26 17.00
C ALA A 25 9.66 -28.75 18.07
N SER A 26 9.09 -29.94 17.91
CA SER A 26 8.40 -30.65 19.00
C SER A 26 9.23 -31.84 19.48
N CYS A 27 9.63 -31.76 20.75
CA CYS A 27 9.94 -32.86 21.67
C CYS A 27 10.87 -33.99 21.17
N ALA A 28 12.15 -33.84 21.48
CA ALA A 28 13.09 -34.96 21.61
C ALA A 28 12.68 -35.86 22.80
N LYS A 29 11.85 -36.87 22.52
CA LYS A 29 11.84 -38.25 23.04
C LYS A 29 10.47 -38.87 22.77
N GLY A 30 10.27 -39.32 21.53
CA GLY A 30 9.18 -40.23 21.19
C GLY A 30 9.50 -41.63 21.71
N PHE A 31 8.53 -42.27 22.35
CA PHE A 31 8.52 -43.69 22.64
C PHE A 31 8.87 -44.50 21.39
N ASP A 32 9.81 -45.44 21.50
CA ASP A 32 10.15 -46.41 20.46
C ASP A 32 9.14 -47.57 20.55
N ASP A 33 7.89 -47.29 20.22
CA ASP A 33 6.93 -48.34 19.91
C ASP A 33 7.06 -48.66 18.42
N ASN A 34 7.32 -49.93 18.12
CA ASN A 34 7.34 -50.52 16.77
C ASN A 34 5.97 -50.45 16.05
N GLU A 35 5.03 -49.63 16.54
CA GLU A 35 3.86 -49.20 15.80
C GLU A 35 4.29 -48.16 14.76
N ARG A 36 4.86 -48.65 13.66
CA ARG A 36 4.96 -47.86 12.44
C ARG A 36 3.54 -47.42 12.10
N PHE A 37 3.24 -46.13 12.27
CA PHE A 37 2.04 -45.50 11.71
C PHE A 37 2.08 -45.66 10.19
N SER A 38 1.63 -46.81 9.73
CA SER A 38 1.42 -47.13 8.33
C SER A 38 0.01 -46.67 8.01
N GLY A 39 -0.13 -45.80 7.01
CA GLY A 39 -1.45 -45.41 6.51
C GLY A 39 -2.24 -46.57 5.89
N GLY A 40 -1.69 -47.79 5.88
CA GLY A 40 -2.34 -49.01 5.38
C GLY A 40 -2.37 -49.13 3.86
N VAL A 41 -2.00 -48.07 3.14
CA VAL A 41 -2.04 -48.00 1.68
C VAL A 41 -0.67 -48.34 1.10
N THR A 42 -0.59 -49.45 0.37
CA THR A 42 0.62 -49.91 -0.34
C THR A 42 0.25 -50.46 -1.71
N ASN A 43 1.19 -50.41 -2.67
CA ASN A 43 0.98 -50.90 -4.04
C ASN A 43 -0.21 -50.24 -4.75
N ALA A 44 -0.49 -48.97 -4.45
CA ALA A 44 -1.66 -48.26 -4.92
C ALA A 44 -1.32 -47.05 -5.80
N GLN A 45 -2.21 -46.78 -6.74
CA GLN A 45 -2.29 -45.50 -7.44
C GLN A 45 -3.02 -44.52 -6.53
N LEU A 46 -2.33 -43.49 -6.04
CA LEU A 46 -2.94 -42.51 -5.12
C LEU A 46 -3.89 -41.56 -5.87
N GLU A 47 -4.79 -40.94 -5.11
CA GLU A 47 -5.64 -39.83 -5.56
C GLU A 47 -5.09 -38.50 -5.05
N SER A 48 -5.46 -37.39 -5.70
CA SER A 48 -5.17 -36.05 -5.17
C SER A 48 -6.09 -35.72 -3.98
N PRO A 49 -5.72 -34.76 -3.12
CA PRO A 49 -6.56 -34.37 -2.00
C PRO A 49 -7.96 -33.92 -2.46
N GLU A 50 -9.02 -34.27 -1.75
CA GLU A 50 -10.40 -33.97 -2.18
C GLU A 50 -10.69 -32.47 -2.38
N SER A 51 -9.97 -31.60 -1.66
CA SER A 51 -10.16 -30.15 -1.75
C SER A 51 -8.94 -29.37 -1.27
N ILE A 52 -8.88 -28.10 -1.66
CA ILE A 52 -7.92 -27.11 -1.17
C ILE A 52 -8.73 -25.99 -0.49
N THR A 53 -8.34 -25.65 0.73
CA THR A 53 -8.81 -24.48 1.47
C THR A 53 -7.76 -23.39 1.40
N ILE A 54 -8.18 -22.15 1.15
CA ILE A 54 -7.31 -20.97 1.06
C ILE A 54 -7.77 -19.97 2.12
N THR A 55 -6.85 -19.52 2.98
CA THR A 55 -7.09 -18.43 3.94
C THR A 55 -6.02 -17.36 3.81
N THR A 56 -6.34 -16.13 4.20
CA THR A 56 -5.40 -15.02 4.20
C THR A 56 -4.78 -14.88 5.58
N LEU A 57 -3.46 -14.73 5.65
CA LEU A 57 -2.71 -14.41 6.86
C LEU A 57 -2.17 -12.99 6.75
N THR A 58 -2.40 -12.17 7.79
CA THR A 58 -1.75 -10.87 7.92
C THR A 58 -0.41 -11.04 8.63
N ASN A 59 0.67 -10.60 7.99
CA ASN A 59 2.03 -10.65 8.52
C ASN A 59 2.29 -9.45 9.46
N SER A 60 3.34 -9.54 10.27
CA SER A 60 3.72 -8.49 11.23
C SER A 60 4.09 -7.15 10.60
N ASP A 61 4.50 -7.17 9.33
CA ASP A 61 4.82 -5.98 8.52
C ASP A 61 3.60 -5.40 7.78
N GLY A 62 2.42 -6.00 7.96
CA GLY A 62 1.18 -5.61 7.30
C GLY A 62 1.01 -6.15 5.89
N SER A 63 1.95 -6.97 5.37
CA SER A 63 1.76 -7.73 4.14
C SER A 63 0.82 -8.92 4.36
N GLU A 64 0.29 -9.50 3.27
CA GLU A 64 -0.59 -10.66 3.34
C GLU A 64 0.07 -11.91 2.72
N SER A 65 -0.34 -13.08 3.18
CA SER A 65 0.06 -14.36 2.61
C SER A 65 -1.15 -15.28 2.46
N LEU A 66 -1.18 -16.07 1.39
CA LEU A 66 -2.20 -17.10 1.20
C LEU A 66 -1.70 -18.38 1.86
N LYS A 67 -2.45 -18.85 2.85
CA LYS A 67 -2.27 -20.15 3.48
C LYS A 67 -3.18 -21.16 2.81
N LEU A 68 -2.56 -22.18 2.25
CA LEU A 68 -3.19 -23.35 1.64
C LEU A 68 -3.25 -24.48 2.67
N SER A 69 -4.35 -25.23 2.68
CA SER A 69 -4.47 -26.48 3.42
C SER A 69 -5.34 -27.49 2.68
N TRP A 70 -4.98 -28.76 2.77
CA TRP A 70 -5.71 -29.86 2.13
C TRP A 70 -5.78 -31.09 3.05
N PRO A 71 -6.72 -32.03 2.82
CA PRO A 71 -6.77 -33.28 3.58
C PRO A 71 -5.55 -34.18 3.34
N VAL A 72 -5.23 -35.02 4.35
CA VAL A 72 -4.19 -36.06 4.21
C VAL A 72 -4.67 -37.15 3.24
N VAL A 73 -3.84 -37.48 2.26
CA VAL A 73 -3.95 -38.69 1.45
C VAL A 73 -3.07 -39.79 2.05
N MET A 74 -3.70 -40.88 2.47
CA MET A 74 -3.02 -41.98 3.15
C MET A 74 -2.04 -42.69 2.21
N GLY A 75 -0.80 -42.88 2.68
CA GLY A 75 0.27 -43.50 1.88
C GLY A 75 1.00 -42.56 0.93
N ALA A 76 0.71 -41.25 0.97
CA ALA A 76 1.46 -40.23 0.23
C ALA A 76 2.93 -40.13 0.67
N GLY A 77 3.81 -39.80 -0.27
CA GLY A 77 5.21 -39.44 -0.03
C GLY A 77 5.41 -37.93 0.16
N GLY A 78 4.38 -37.14 -0.13
CA GLY A 78 4.36 -35.68 -0.07
C GLY A 78 3.32 -35.13 -1.05
N TYR A 79 3.31 -33.81 -1.22
CA TYR A 79 2.41 -33.14 -2.17
C TYR A 79 3.18 -32.15 -3.03
N LYS A 80 2.95 -32.20 -4.33
CA LYS A 80 3.48 -31.24 -5.29
C LYS A 80 2.49 -30.09 -5.41
N VAL A 81 2.91 -28.89 -5.02
CA VAL A 81 2.06 -27.70 -4.98
C VAL A 81 2.56 -26.67 -5.99
N ASN A 82 1.66 -26.14 -6.81
CA ASN A 82 1.91 -24.98 -7.66
C ASN A 82 0.86 -23.90 -7.44
N ALA A 83 1.26 -22.65 -7.66
CA ALA A 83 0.36 -21.51 -7.70
C ALA A 83 0.74 -20.61 -8.87
N TYR A 84 -0.24 -20.20 -9.66
CA TYR A 84 -0.06 -19.36 -10.85
C TYR A 84 -0.84 -18.07 -10.67
N ASN A 85 -0.22 -16.94 -10.97
CA ASN A 85 -0.93 -15.70 -11.24
C ASN A 85 -1.68 -15.86 -12.57
N VAL A 86 -3.00 -15.77 -12.53
CA VAL A 86 -3.91 -15.94 -13.67
C VAL A 86 -4.69 -14.67 -13.98
N ASN A 87 -4.12 -13.50 -13.68
CA ASN A 87 -4.71 -12.22 -14.08
C ASN A 87 -4.84 -12.10 -15.60
N ASP A 88 -3.90 -12.66 -16.35
CA ASP A 88 -4.05 -13.01 -17.77
C ASP A 88 -4.13 -14.53 -17.90
N PRO A 89 -5.33 -15.12 -18.03
CA PRO A 89 -5.49 -16.57 -18.18
C PRO A 89 -4.80 -17.15 -19.41
N SER A 90 -4.50 -16.32 -20.43
CA SER A 90 -3.80 -16.76 -21.63
C SER A 90 -2.28 -16.86 -21.42
N ASN A 91 -1.73 -16.17 -20.43
CA ASN A 91 -0.30 -16.17 -20.08
C ASN A 91 -0.10 -16.26 -18.55
N PRO A 92 -0.40 -17.41 -17.92
CA PRO A 92 -0.26 -17.57 -16.48
C PRO A 92 1.21 -17.48 -16.03
N VAL A 93 1.49 -16.71 -14.98
CA VAL A 93 2.84 -16.52 -14.43
C VAL A 93 3.00 -17.32 -13.15
N ALA A 94 3.92 -18.28 -13.11
CA ALA A 94 4.11 -19.12 -11.94
C ALA A 94 4.68 -18.35 -10.74
N GLN A 95 4.08 -18.59 -9.57
CA GLN A 95 4.40 -17.92 -8.30
C GLN A 95 5.00 -18.92 -7.29
N VAL A 96 4.54 -20.16 -7.37
CA VAL A 96 5.12 -21.33 -6.71
C VAL A 96 5.23 -22.41 -7.76
N THR A 97 6.42 -23.00 -7.92
CA THR A 97 6.68 -24.09 -8.88
C THR A 97 7.33 -25.27 -8.21
N ASP A 98 6.77 -26.46 -8.44
CA ASP A 98 7.35 -27.76 -8.10
C ASP A 98 7.75 -27.91 -6.61
N SER A 99 7.05 -27.22 -5.71
CA SER A 99 7.32 -27.32 -4.28
C SER A 99 6.75 -28.63 -3.75
N VAL A 100 7.62 -29.59 -3.41
CA VAL A 100 7.22 -30.82 -2.70
C VAL A 100 7.17 -30.53 -1.21
N VAL A 101 5.96 -30.57 -0.66
CA VAL A 101 5.69 -30.29 0.75
C VAL A 101 5.47 -31.60 1.50
N ASP A 102 6.24 -31.79 2.57
CA ASP A 102 5.98 -32.81 3.58
C ASP A 102 5.02 -32.23 4.63
N GLY A 103 3.75 -32.60 4.51
CA GLY A 103 2.65 -32.04 5.31
C GLY A 103 1.45 -31.61 4.46
N CYS A 104 0.44 -31.04 5.11
CA CYS A 104 -0.85 -30.74 4.47
C CYS A 104 -1.18 -29.24 4.45
N THR A 105 -0.15 -28.41 4.59
CA THR A 105 -0.28 -26.95 4.60
C THR A 105 0.93 -26.28 3.96
N MET A 106 0.70 -25.19 3.24
CA MET A 106 1.75 -24.32 2.69
C MET A 106 1.29 -22.86 2.77
N ALA A 107 2.22 -21.91 2.83
CA ALA A 107 1.90 -20.50 2.63
C ALA A 107 2.86 -19.85 1.64
N PHE A 108 2.36 -18.88 0.87
CA PHE A 108 3.18 -18.04 0.01
C PHE A 108 2.67 -16.59 0.07
N VAL A 109 3.57 -15.64 -0.25
CA VAL A 109 3.25 -14.22 -0.20
C VAL A 109 2.12 -13.92 -1.18
N LYS A 110 1.06 -13.29 -0.70
CA LYS A 110 -0.04 -12.82 -1.53
C LYS A 110 0.44 -11.55 -2.22
N GLN A 111 0.47 -11.57 -3.54
CA GLN A 111 0.63 -10.36 -4.32
C GLN A 111 -0.70 -9.63 -4.36
N GLU A 112 -0.60 -8.31 -4.25
CA GLU A 112 -1.75 -7.44 -4.41
C GLU A 112 -2.43 -7.71 -5.75
N ASP A 113 -3.74 -7.83 -5.69
CA ASP A 113 -4.61 -7.94 -6.86
C ASP A 113 -4.35 -9.10 -7.82
N THR A 114 -3.77 -10.17 -7.30
CA THR A 114 -3.50 -11.37 -8.08
C THR A 114 -4.59 -12.42 -7.86
N ASN A 115 -5.26 -12.79 -8.95
CA ASN A 115 -6.03 -14.02 -9.01
C ASN A 115 -5.06 -15.19 -9.15
N TYR A 116 -5.29 -16.24 -8.37
CA TYR A 116 -4.44 -17.43 -8.38
C TYR A 116 -5.22 -18.66 -8.83
N LEU A 117 -4.57 -19.50 -9.62
CA LEU A 117 -4.90 -20.91 -9.76
C LEU A 117 -3.91 -21.71 -8.93
N VAL A 118 -4.41 -22.44 -7.92
CA VAL A 118 -3.61 -23.32 -7.08
C VAL A 118 -3.86 -24.76 -7.49
N THR A 119 -2.79 -25.54 -7.63
CA THR A 119 -2.87 -26.98 -7.92
C THR A 119 -2.12 -27.78 -6.87
N VAL A 120 -2.71 -28.87 -6.38
CA VAL A 120 -2.06 -29.84 -5.48
C VAL A 120 -2.16 -31.24 -6.08
N GLN A 121 -1.02 -31.92 -6.21
CA GLN A 121 -0.92 -33.31 -6.67
C GLN A 121 -0.28 -34.18 -5.59
N THR A 122 -0.84 -35.36 -5.34
CA THR A 122 -0.25 -36.31 -4.39
C THR A 122 0.97 -37.00 -5.01
N VAL A 123 2.11 -36.95 -4.33
CA VAL A 123 3.33 -37.67 -4.73
C VAL A 123 3.31 -39.06 -4.11
N GLY A 124 3.62 -40.07 -4.92
CA GLY A 124 3.71 -41.46 -4.51
C GLY A 124 4.81 -41.70 -3.48
N ASN A 125 4.64 -42.74 -2.68
CA ASN A 125 5.64 -43.16 -1.71
C ASN A 125 6.34 -44.43 -2.22
N GLU A 126 7.56 -44.28 -2.72
CA GLU A 126 8.36 -45.39 -3.26
C GLU A 126 8.56 -46.52 -2.25
N LYS A 127 8.71 -46.21 -0.95
CA LYS A 127 8.87 -47.22 0.11
C LYS A 127 7.63 -48.08 0.31
N LEU A 128 6.46 -47.57 -0.08
CA LEU A 128 5.17 -48.27 -0.03
C LEU A 128 4.75 -48.80 -1.40
N ASN A 129 5.60 -48.64 -2.43
CA ASN A 129 5.31 -48.93 -3.83
C ASN A 129 4.02 -48.23 -4.33
N ASN A 130 3.74 -47.03 -3.83
CA ASN A 130 2.62 -46.21 -4.28
C ASN A 130 3.06 -45.26 -5.41
N THR A 131 2.20 -45.00 -6.38
CA THR A 131 2.46 -44.08 -7.50
C THR A 131 1.73 -42.75 -7.34
N ASP A 132 2.30 -41.68 -7.90
CA ASP A 132 1.76 -40.31 -7.94
C ASP A 132 0.35 -40.29 -8.49
N SER A 133 -0.53 -39.44 -7.96
CA SER A 133 -1.88 -39.28 -8.50
C SER A 133 -1.89 -38.84 -9.96
N LYS A 134 -2.87 -39.34 -10.73
CA LYS A 134 -3.02 -38.97 -12.15
C LYS A 134 -3.58 -37.57 -12.32
N ASP A 135 -4.60 -37.25 -11.52
CA ASP A 135 -5.27 -35.97 -11.54
C ASP A 135 -4.68 -35.07 -10.47
N LEU A 136 -4.86 -33.77 -10.64
CA LEU A 136 -4.52 -32.74 -9.67
C LEU A 136 -5.81 -32.09 -9.13
N THR A 137 -5.74 -31.58 -7.91
CA THR A 137 -6.83 -30.80 -7.33
C THR A 137 -6.58 -29.34 -7.60
N GLU A 138 -7.55 -28.66 -8.20
CA GLU A 138 -7.47 -27.24 -8.56
C GLU A 138 -8.32 -26.39 -7.62
N LYS A 139 -7.86 -25.18 -7.33
CA LYS A 139 -8.63 -24.18 -6.63
C LYS A 139 -8.32 -22.79 -7.14
N ASP A 140 -9.34 -22.13 -7.65
CA ASP A 140 -9.30 -20.71 -7.93
C ASP A 140 -9.34 -19.90 -6.64
N TYR A 141 -8.49 -18.90 -6.58
CA TYR A 141 -8.58 -17.78 -5.65
C TYR A 141 -8.75 -16.51 -6.46
N LYS A 142 -9.83 -15.77 -6.20
CA LYS A 142 -9.97 -14.42 -6.72
C LYS A 142 -9.60 -13.44 -5.62
N ALA A 143 -8.64 -12.57 -5.89
CA ALA A 143 -8.24 -11.54 -4.93
C ALA A 143 -9.40 -10.59 -4.62
N PHE A 144 -10.35 -10.45 -5.55
CA PHE A 144 -11.52 -9.60 -5.40
C PHE A 144 -12.67 -10.08 -6.31
N VAL A 145 -13.90 -9.98 -5.82
CA VAL A 145 -15.12 -10.13 -6.61
C VAL A 145 -15.87 -8.81 -6.53
N ALA A 146 -16.09 -8.17 -7.67
CA ALA A 146 -16.83 -6.92 -7.73
C ALA A 146 -18.30 -7.16 -7.37
N VAL A 147 -18.81 -6.38 -6.42
CA VAL A 147 -20.24 -6.32 -6.07
C VAL A 147 -20.98 -5.51 -7.13
N ALA A 148 -20.32 -4.52 -7.73
CA ALA A 148 -20.84 -3.76 -8.86
C ALA A 148 -19.72 -3.34 -9.83
N THR A 149 -20.11 -3.12 -11.09
CA THR A 149 -19.28 -2.44 -12.09
C THR A 149 -20.11 -1.28 -12.61
N LEU A 150 -19.61 -0.06 -12.46
CA LEU A 150 -20.23 1.13 -13.03
C LEU A 150 -19.84 1.22 -14.51
N HIS A 151 -20.78 1.64 -15.33
CA HIS A 151 -20.62 1.82 -16.76
C HIS A 151 -20.48 3.29 -17.13
N GLU A 152 -19.78 3.57 -18.21
CA GLU A 152 -19.61 4.94 -18.73
C GLU A 152 -20.97 5.66 -18.89
N GLY A 153 -21.07 6.88 -18.36
CA GLY A 153 -22.30 7.67 -18.33
C GLY A 153 -23.09 7.55 -17.03
N GLU A 154 -22.80 6.58 -16.17
CA GLU A 154 -23.31 6.55 -14.80
C GLU A 154 -22.58 7.57 -13.91
N ASP A 155 -23.33 8.28 -13.07
CA ASP A 155 -22.77 9.20 -12.09
C ASP A 155 -22.40 8.45 -10.81
N ILE A 156 -21.14 8.58 -10.39
CA ILE A 156 -20.57 7.82 -9.27
C ILE A 156 -21.34 8.11 -7.97
N ALA A 157 -21.61 9.38 -7.69
CA ALA A 157 -22.32 9.79 -6.47
C ALA A 157 -23.75 9.25 -6.45
N THR A 158 -24.43 9.23 -7.60
CA THR A 158 -25.78 8.67 -7.73
C THR A 158 -25.80 7.18 -7.37
N TYR A 159 -24.83 6.39 -7.85
CA TYR A 159 -24.71 4.99 -7.47
C TYR A 159 -24.42 4.85 -5.97
N VAL A 160 -23.39 5.54 -5.47
CA VAL A 160 -22.94 5.42 -4.08
C VAL A 160 -24.06 5.79 -3.10
N ASN A 161 -24.79 6.87 -3.35
CA ASN A 161 -25.77 7.39 -2.41
C ASN A 161 -27.14 6.68 -2.50
N ASN A 162 -27.49 6.06 -3.64
CA ASN A 162 -28.84 5.54 -3.86
C ASN A 162 -28.92 4.03 -4.15
N SER A 163 -27.83 3.41 -4.62
CA SER A 163 -27.84 2.03 -5.13
C SER A 163 -26.84 1.11 -4.43
N MET A 164 -25.78 1.66 -3.85
CA MET A 164 -24.77 0.87 -3.13
C MET A 164 -25.40 0.12 -1.95
N GLN A 165 -25.07 -1.16 -1.84
CA GLN A 165 -25.54 -1.99 -0.74
C GLN A 165 -24.75 -1.66 0.54
N HIS A 166 -25.42 -1.78 1.69
CA HIS A 166 -24.78 -1.60 2.99
C HIS A 166 -24.32 -2.94 3.55
N PHE A 167 -23.02 -3.06 3.77
CA PHE A 167 -22.40 -4.23 4.39
C PHE A 167 -21.90 -3.89 5.79
N SER A 168 -21.65 -4.91 6.62
CA SER A 168 -20.97 -4.71 7.89
C SER A 168 -19.51 -4.27 7.64
N GLN A 169 -18.90 -3.53 8.57
CA GLN A 169 -17.57 -2.94 8.34
C GLN A 169 -16.46 -3.99 8.14
N ASP A 170 -16.65 -5.20 8.65
CA ASP A 170 -15.76 -6.35 8.47
C ASP A 170 -15.91 -7.03 7.09
N GLN A 171 -16.87 -6.59 6.28
CA GLN A 171 -17.08 -7.05 4.91
C GLN A 171 -16.71 -5.94 3.92
N GLU A 172 -15.58 -6.14 3.24
CA GLU A 172 -15.14 -5.24 2.17
C GLU A 172 -15.94 -5.49 0.88
N GLN A 173 -16.55 -4.45 0.31
CA GLN A 173 -17.20 -4.50 -0.99
C GLN A 173 -16.34 -3.85 -2.08
N SER A 174 -16.24 -4.50 -3.24
CA SER A 174 -15.48 -3.98 -4.38
C SER A 174 -16.43 -3.39 -5.43
N ILE A 175 -16.19 -2.14 -5.82
CA ILE A 175 -16.90 -1.42 -6.87
C ILE A 175 -15.90 -1.11 -7.97
N ASN A 176 -16.18 -1.59 -9.18
CA ASN A 176 -15.28 -1.43 -10.31
C ASN A 176 -15.76 -0.36 -11.29
N LEU A 177 -14.80 0.30 -11.92
CA LEU A 177 -14.97 1.14 -13.10
C LEU A 177 -14.41 0.40 -14.32
N GLU A 178 -15.10 0.52 -15.46
CA GLU A 178 -14.60 -0.03 -16.73
C GLU A 178 -13.28 0.62 -17.16
N ALA A 179 -12.39 -0.18 -17.76
CA ALA A 179 -11.05 0.23 -18.16
C ALA A 179 -11.05 1.38 -19.20
N GLY A 180 -10.19 2.38 -18.99
CA GLY A 180 -9.96 3.50 -19.91
C GLY A 180 -11.16 4.43 -20.15
N LYS A 181 -12.23 4.29 -19.38
CA LYS A 181 -13.44 5.11 -19.49
C LYS A 181 -13.34 6.41 -18.71
N THR A 182 -14.19 7.38 -19.06
CA THR A 182 -14.30 8.64 -18.33
C THR A 182 -15.61 8.68 -17.54
N TYR A 183 -15.50 9.07 -16.27
CA TYR A 183 -16.62 9.23 -15.34
C TYR A 183 -16.64 10.63 -14.76
N TYR A 184 -17.80 11.04 -14.26
CA TYR A 184 -17.98 12.31 -13.58
C TYR A 184 -18.40 12.06 -12.14
N LEU A 185 -17.82 12.85 -11.24
CA LEU A 185 -18.23 12.96 -9.85
C LEU A 185 -18.68 14.41 -9.62
N ASN A 186 -19.94 14.69 -9.91
CA ASN A 186 -20.47 16.06 -9.86
C ASN A 186 -21.05 16.44 -8.50
N SER A 187 -21.25 15.46 -7.62
CA SER A 187 -21.72 15.65 -6.25
C SER A 187 -20.95 14.72 -5.30
N ILE A 188 -21.20 14.84 -4.01
CA ILE A 188 -20.53 14.03 -2.99
C ILE A 188 -20.95 12.56 -3.13
N ALA A 189 -19.99 11.65 -3.26
CA ALA A 189 -20.18 10.22 -3.10
C ALA A 189 -19.83 9.83 -1.65
N ASP A 190 -20.85 9.54 -0.83
CA ASP A 190 -20.67 9.22 0.59
C ASP A 190 -20.76 7.72 0.84
N PHE A 191 -19.61 7.11 1.11
CA PHE A 191 -19.53 5.69 1.43
C PHE A 191 -19.99 5.36 2.86
N GLY A 192 -20.18 6.37 3.71
CA GLY A 192 -20.54 6.22 5.12
C GLY A 192 -19.59 5.26 5.85
N LEU A 193 -20.15 4.40 6.68
CA LEU A 193 -19.41 3.42 7.48
C LEU A 193 -18.98 2.16 6.71
N ASN A 194 -19.26 2.06 5.40
CA ASN A 194 -18.91 0.86 4.64
C ASN A 194 -17.40 0.74 4.45
N THR A 195 -16.90 -0.50 4.37
CA THR A 195 -15.53 -0.77 3.92
C THR A 195 -15.55 -1.05 2.43
N VAL A 196 -14.91 -0.20 1.64
CA VAL A 196 -15.04 -0.19 0.18
C VAL A 196 -13.68 -0.24 -0.51
N THR A 197 -13.57 -1.07 -1.54
CA THR A 197 -12.55 -0.95 -2.58
C THR A 197 -13.20 -0.35 -3.84
N PHE A 198 -12.87 0.89 -4.17
CA PHE A 198 -13.27 1.57 -5.39
C PHE A 198 -12.12 1.50 -6.41
N ARG A 199 -12.35 0.84 -7.54
CA ARG A 199 -11.26 0.30 -8.34
C ARG A 199 -11.43 0.56 -9.83
N GLY A 200 -10.34 0.95 -10.49
CA GLY A 200 -10.19 0.87 -11.94
C GLY A 200 -9.31 -0.29 -12.41
N ASN A 201 -9.01 -0.31 -13.70
CA ASN A 201 -8.08 -1.26 -14.28
C ASN A 201 -6.64 -0.76 -14.15
N GLN A 202 -5.70 -1.64 -13.79
CA GLN A 202 -4.30 -1.25 -13.57
C GLN A 202 -3.58 -0.84 -14.86
N ASP A 203 -3.79 -1.58 -15.95
CA ASP A 203 -3.08 -1.37 -17.22
C ASP A 203 -3.69 -0.26 -18.06
N ASN A 204 -4.98 0.00 -17.86
CA ASN A 204 -5.73 1.04 -18.54
C ASN A 204 -6.68 1.76 -17.54
N PRO A 205 -6.13 2.61 -16.66
CA PRO A 205 -6.92 3.27 -15.62
C PRO A 205 -8.02 4.17 -16.19
N PRO A 206 -9.26 4.09 -15.68
CA PRO A 206 -10.30 5.07 -15.98
C PRO A 206 -9.95 6.44 -15.39
N THR A 207 -10.59 7.47 -15.93
CA THR A 207 -10.47 8.85 -15.45
C THR A 207 -11.78 9.30 -14.80
N VAL A 208 -11.68 9.84 -13.59
CA VAL A 208 -12.79 10.49 -12.88
C VAL A 208 -12.54 11.99 -12.87
N ILE A 209 -13.43 12.75 -13.50
CA ILE A 209 -13.42 14.21 -13.43
C ILE A 209 -14.25 14.63 -12.21
N ILE A 210 -13.61 15.28 -11.24
CA ILE A 210 -14.27 15.81 -10.06
C ILE A 210 -14.82 17.19 -10.39
N GLY A 211 -16.16 17.30 -10.40
CA GLY A 211 -16.84 18.55 -10.64
C GLY A 211 -16.76 19.52 -9.46
N THR A 212 -17.35 20.71 -9.64
CA THR A 212 -17.35 21.82 -8.66
C THR A 212 -17.80 21.40 -7.25
N GLU A 213 -18.81 20.54 -7.16
CA GLU A 213 -19.40 20.02 -5.92
C GLU A 213 -19.00 18.57 -5.62
N GLY A 214 -18.14 17.99 -6.44
CA GLY A 214 -17.70 16.61 -6.35
C GLY A 214 -16.71 16.34 -5.23
N GLY A 215 -16.77 15.14 -4.67
CA GLY A 215 -15.80 14.65 -3.70
C GLY A 215 -16.23 13.30 -3.12
N PHE A 216 -15.29 12.60 -2.48
CA PHE A 216 -15.59 11.39 -1.75
C PHE A 216 -15.74 11.68 -0.26
N VAL A 217 -16.66 10.99 0.39
CA VAL A 217 -16.78 10.96 1.85
C VAL A 217 -16.70 9.52 2.34
N THR A 218 -15.97 9.29 3.44
CA THR A 218 -15.94 7.99 4.11
C THR A 218 -15.83 8.12 5.62
N GLU A 219 -16.36 7.13 6.31
CA GLU A 219 -16.28 6.94 7.76
C GLU A 219 -15.84 5.50 8.10
N GLY A 220 -15.78 4.62 7.09
CA GLY A 220 -15.19 3.29 7.12
C GLY A 220 -13.88 3.20 6.33
N GLY A 221 -13.42 1.97 6.08
CA GLY A 221 -12.24 1.73 5.26
C GLY A 221 -12.49 2.07 3.80
N LEU A 222 -11.53 2.69 3.12
CA LEU A 222 -11.66 3.04 1.71
C LEU A 222 -10.35 2.84 0.97
N LYS A 223 -10.34 1.91 0.03
CA LYS A 223 -9.22 1.71 -0.90
C LYS A 223 -9.63 2.21 -2.27
N ILE A 224 -8.91 3.19 -2.80
CA ILE A 224 -9.06 3.68 -4.17
C ILE A 224 -7.84 3.18 -4.96
N LYS A 225 -8.08 2.35 -5.97
CA LYS A 225 -7.00 1.67 -6.72
C LYS A 225 -7.12 1.90 -8.23
N TYR A 226 -6.02 2.30 -8.87
CA TYR A 226 -5.87 2.42 -10.33
C TYR A 226 -6.91 3.33 -10.98
N VAL A 227 -7.05 4.55 -10.47
CA VAL A 227 -7.95 5.56 -11.03
C VAL A 227 -7.17 6.85 -11.24
N ASN A 228 -7.39 7.49 -12.39
CA ASN A 228 -6.90 8.83 -12.66
C ASN A 228 -7.96 9.84 -12.22
N PHE A 229 -7.56 10.91 -11.53
CA PHE A 229 -8.45 11.97 -11.07
C PHE A 229 -8.06 13.29 -11.69
N ASP A 230 -9.01 13.94 -12.36
CA ASP A 230 -8.89 15.34 -12.75
C ASP A 230 -9.65 16.20 -11.74
N CYS A 231 -8.90 16.97 -10.93
CA CYS A 231 -9.45 17.82 -9.89
C CYS A 231 -9.50 19.31 -10.29
N SER A 232 -9.19 19.63 -11.55
CA SER A 232 -9.11 21.03 -12.03
C SER A 232 -10.42 21.81 -11.88
N ALA A 233 -11.57 21.11 -11.88
CA ALA A 233 -12.89 21.71 -11.73
C ALA A 233 -13.40 21.72 -10.27
N MET A 234 -12.65 21.16 -9.31
CA MET A 234 -13.07 21.05 -7.91
C MET A 234 -12.91 22.39 -7.18
N GLU A 235 -14.01 22.97 -6.68
CA GLU A 235 -13.98 24.29 -6.03
C GLU A 235 -14.49 24.27 -4.59
N THR A 236 -15.56 23.52 -4.30
CA THR A 236 -16.27 23.61 -3.01
C THR A 236 -15.67 22.72 -1.93
N GLN A 237 -15.17 21.55 -2.31
CA GLN A 237 -14.62 20.59 -1.36
C GLN A 237 -13.21 20.98 -0.97
N THR A 238 -12.87 20.79 0.31
CA THR A 238 -11.49 20.97 0.77
C THR A 238 -10.62 19.76 0.42
N GLY A 239 -11.17 18.56 0.57
CA GLY A 239 -10.48 17.31 0.26
C GLY A 239 -11.10 16.60 -0.94
N VAL A 240 -10.27 15.97 -1.78
CA VAL A 240 -10.74 14.94 -2.73
C VAL A 240 -11.46 13.82 -1.96
N LEU A 241 -10.88 13.41 -0.83
CA LEU A 241 -11.53 12.58 0.18
C LEU A 241 -11.70 13.39 1.47
N THR A 242 -12.93 13.42 1.99
CA THR A 242 -13.24 14.01 3.29
C THR A 242 -13.74 12.93 4.26
N LEU A 243 -13.31 12.96 5.52
CA LEU A 243 -13.87 12.07 6.55
C LEU A 243 -15.26 12.57 6.97
N GLY A 244 -16.24 11.67 7.00
CA GLY A 244 -17.66 12.00 7.19
C GLY A 244 -18.02 12.48 8.60
N ASN A 245 -19.30 12.81 8.83
CA ASN A 245 -19.77 13.35 10.10
C ASN A 245 -20.03 12.24 11.13
N ALA A 246 -19.01 11.94 11.93
CA ALA A 246 -19.01 10.84 12.89
C ALA A 246 -20.19 10.87 13.89
N PRO A 247 -20.58 12.03 14.47
CA PRO A 247 -21.78 12.12 15.29
C PRO A 247 -23.08 11.72 14.56
N ALA A 248 -23.21 12.08 13.28
CA ALA A 248 -24.42 11.80 12.50
C ALA A 248 -24.52 10.33 12.09
N SER A 249 -23.39 9.70 11.77
CA SER A 249 -23.33 8.29 11.36
C SER A 249 -23.32 7.30 12.53
N GLY A 250 -23.03 7.76 13.74
CA GLY A 250 -22.88 6.87 14.90
C GLY A 250 -21.59 6.06 14.83
N ALA A 251 -20.53 6.63 14.25
CA ALA A 251 -19.23 5.99 14.12
C ALA A 251 -18.68 5.49 15.47
N PRO A 252 -17.92 4.38 15.48
CA PRO A 252 -17.39 3.81 16.72
C PRO A 252 -16.41 4.77 17.39
N GLY A 253 -16.46 4.82 18.72
CA GLY A 253 -15.48 5.55 19.53
C GLY A 253 -14.14 4.83 19.60
N THR A 254 -13.07 5.59 19.77
CA THR A 254 -11.73 5.04 20.06
C THR A 254 -11.66 4.38 21.44
N GLU A 255 -10.72 3.45 21.62
CA GLU A 255 -10.55 2.67 22.86
C GLU A 255 -10.36 3.54 24.12
N LYS A 256 -9.75 4.72 23.97
CA LYS A 256 -9.52 5.69 25.06
C LYS A 256 -10.54 6.83 25.11
N GLY A 257 -11.54 6.84 24.23
CA GLY A 257 -12.57 7.87 24.12
C GLY A 257 -12.07 9.21 23.55
N ASN A 258 -13.00 10.18 23.39
CA ASN A 258 -12.77 11.55 22.88
C ASN A 258 -12.45 11.69 21.38
N ALA A 259 -12.57 10.61 20.61
CA ALA A 259 -12.37 10.56 19.17
C ALA A 259 -13.16 9.40 18.56
N TYR A 260 -13.38 9.48 17.25
CA TYR A 260 -14.05 8.46 16.45
C TYR A 260 -13.02 7.67 15.65
N LEU A 261 -13.24 6.36 15.51
CA LEU A 261 -12.27 5.42 14.99
C LEU A 261 -12.63 5.02 13.56
N ILE A 262 -11.66 5.14 12.66
CA ILE A 262 -11.64 4.37 11.41
C ILE A 262 -10.59 3.28 11.60
N ASP A 263 -11.06 2.06 11.88
CA ASP A 263 -10.18 0.93 12.24
C ASP A 263 -9.62 0.20 11.00
N TYR A 264 -10.24 0.41 9.84
CA TYR A 264 -9.80 -0.10 8.55
C TYR A 264 -8.93 0.92 7.81
N SER A 265 -8.17 0.45 6.83
CA SER A 265 -7.25 1.31 6.10
C SER A 265 -7.97 2.25 5.14
N ILE A 266 -7.39 3.44 4.97
CA ILE A 266 -7.65 4.31 3.82
C ILE A 266 -6.42 4.25 2.92
N VAL A 267 -6.60 3.86 1.66
CA VAL A 267 -5.50 3.59 0.72
C VAL A 267 -5.77 4.27 -0.62
N PHE A 268 -4.80 5.03 -1.11
CA PHE A 268 -4.70 5.36 -2.53
C PHE A 268 -3.56 4.54 -3.12
N GLN A 269 -3.84 3.78 -4.18
CA GLN A 269 -2.84 2.93 -4.80
C GLN A 269 -2.88 2.99 -6.33
N GLY A 270 -1.74 3.19 -6.98
CA GLY A 270 -1.65 3.24 -8.44
C GLY A 270 -2.51 4.35 -9.06
N CYS A 271 -2.82 5.40 -8.30
CA CYS A 271 -3.69 6.48 -8.75
C CYS A 271 -2.87 7.64 -9.30
N SER A 272 -3.45 8.39 -10.24
CA SER A 272 -2.93 9.71 -10.61
C SER A 272 -3.92 10.80 -10.20
N PHE A 273 -3.40 11.93 -9.75
CA PHE A 273 -4.19 13.10 -9.39
C PHE A 273 -3.64 14.32 -10.10
N LYS A 274 -4.52 15.03 -10.80
CA LYS A 274 -4.23 16.26 -11.50
C LYS A 274 -4.82 17.45 -10.74
N GLU A 275 -4.04 18.54 -10.67
CA GLU A 275 -4.45 19.82 -10.08
C GLU A 275 -5.05 19.76 -8.66
N ILE A 276 -4.41 19.05 -7.73
CA ILE A 276 -4.82 19.11 -6.32
C ILE A 276 -4.51 20.50 -5.74
N ASN A 277 -5.53 21.37 -5.69
CA ASN A 277 -5.39 22.71 -5.13
C ASN A 277 -5.33 22.70 -3.60
N ASN A 278 -6.24 21.98 -2.94
CA ASN A 278 -6.35 21.94 -1.47
C ASN A 278 -5.81 20.62 -0.89
N SER A 279 -6.67 19.77 -0.35
CA SER A 279 -6.30 18.54 0.33
C SER A 279 -6.57 17.33 -0.56
N LEU A 280 -5.68 16.34 -0.50
CA LEU A 280 -6.00 14.99 -0.97
C LEU A 280 -6.92 14.30 0.03
N VAL A 281 -6.61 14.44 1.32
CA VAL A 281 -7.45 13.95 2.43
C VAL A 281 -7.70 15.06 3.45
N TYR A 282 -8.96 15.24 3.80
CA TYR A 282 -9.40 16.20 4.81
C TYR A 282 -10.22 15.53 5.92
N ALA A 283 -9.86 15.76 7.17
CA ALA A 283 -10.60 15.19 8.30
C ALA A 283 -11.93 15.90 8.61
N GLY A 284 -12.26 17.01 7.91
CA GLY A 284 -13.43 17.84 8.22
C GLY A 284 -13.18 18.83 9.35
N LYS A 285 -13.89 19.98 9.34
CA LYS A 285 -13.66 21.02 10.36
C LYS A 285 -14.25 20.65 11.72
N ASP A 286 -15.45 20.08 11.70
CA ASP A 286 -16.25 19.74 12.88
C ASP A 286 -16.97 18.39 12.71
N ASN A 287 -16.38 17.50 11.91
CA ASN A 287 -16.95 16.20 11.56
C ASN A 287 -16.76 15.13 12.66
N GLY A 288 -16.33 15.54 13.85
CA GLY A 288 -15.88 14.68 14.94
C GLY A 288 -14.39 14.41 14.86
N PRO A 289 -13.62 14.44 15.96
CA PRO A 289 -12.17 14.26 15.90
C PRO A 289 -11.85 12.81 15.49
N TRP A 290 -11.52 12.62 14.22
CA TRP A 290 -11.22 11.33 13.61
C TRP A 290 -9.83 10.84 13.93
N ALA A 291 -9.77 9.59 14.39
CA ALA A 291 -8.58 8.80 14.58
C ALA A 291 -8.52 7.70 13.52
N LEU A 292 -7.61 7.84 12.56
CA LEU A 292 -7.42 6.88 11.48
C LEU A 292 -6.30 5.91 11.85
N LYS A 293 -6.57 4.60 11.79
CA LYS A 293 -5.57 3.60 12.17
C LYS A 293 -4.48 3.43 11.12
N ASP A 294 -4.83 3.46 9.85
CA ASP A 294 -3.89 3.18 8.76
C ASP A 294 -4.23 4.00 7.52
N PHE A 295 -3.27 4.82 7.09
CA PHE A 295 -3.39 5.65 5.90
C PHE A 295 -2.22 5.40 4.96
N ARG A 296 -2.51 5.10 3.69
CA ARG A 296 -1.49 4.75 2.70
C ARG A 296 -1.67 5.48 1.37
N ILE A 297 -0.57 5.98 0.81
CA ILE A 297 -0.47 6.46 -0.57
C ILE A 297 0.67 5.67 -1.23
N LEU A 298 0.34 4.82 -2.20
CA LEU A 298 1.25 3.84 -2.77
C LEU A 298 1.25 3.96 -4.29
N ASP A 299 2.43 3.99 -4.92
CA ASP A 299 2.57 3.93 -6.37
C ASP A 299 1.77 5.03 -7.11
N CYS A 300 1.64 6.23 -6.51
CA CYS A 300 0.81 7.32 -7.04
C CYS A 300 1.62 8.42 -7.72
N ILE A 301 0.98 9.11 -8.67
CA ILE A 301 1.43 10.42 -9.19
C ILE A 301 0.46 11.48 -8.67
N VAL A 302 0.97 12.51 -8.00
CA VAL A 302 0.15 13.61 -7.49
C VAL A 302 0.71 14.94 -7.97
N GLU A 303 0.01 15.52 -8.93
CA GLU A 303 0.17 16.91 -9.35
C GLU A 303 -0.63 17.81 -8.40
N MET A 304 0.07 18.76 -7.81
CA MET A 304 -0.48 19.73 -6.89
C MET A 304 -0.53 21.10 -7.57
N ASN A 305 -1.60 21.84 -7.33
CA ASN A 305 -1.70 23.27 -7.63
C ASN A 305 -1.81 24.05 -6.31
N ASN A 306 -0.92 23.72 -5.37
CA ASN A 306 -1.05 24.05 -3.95
C ASN A 306 -0.18 25.27 -3.59
N GLY A 307 -0.81 26.45 -3.53
CA GLY A 307 -0.14 27.74 -3.34
C GLY A 307 -0.31 28.32 -1.92
N SER A 308 -0.20 29.65 -1.82
CA SER A 308 -0.21 30.36 -0.53
C SER A 308 -1.58 30.42 0.17
N THR A 309 -2.68 30.16 -0.54
CA THR A 309 -4.05 30.17 0.02
C THR A 309 -4.61 28.77 0.24
N SER A 310 -3.86 27.74 -0.14
CA SER A 310 -4.31 26.37 -0.14
C SER A 310 -4.24 25.71 1.25
N SER A 311 -4.98 24.61 1.40
CA SER A 311 -4.94 23.77 2.60
C SER A 311 -3.80 22.73 2.55
N PRO A 312 -3.47 22.09 3.69
CA PRO A 312 -2.52 20.98 3.70
C PRO A 312 -2.97 19.81 2.80
N ILE A 313 -2.04 18.99 2.30
CA ILE A 313 -2.38 17.85 1.44
C ILE A 313 -3.03 16.71 2.23
N ILE A 314 -2.43 16.36 3.38
CA ILE A 314 -3.02 15.49 4.40
C ILE A 314 -3.43 16.39 5.57
N ASN A 315 -4.72 16.71 5.62
CA ASN A 315 -5.24 17.79 6.45
C ASN A 315 -6.10 17.27 7.61
N PHE A 316 -5.47 17.16 8.76
CA PHE A 316 -6.09 16.86 10.05
C PHE A 316 -6.00 18.09 10.96
N GLN A 317 -5.82 19.30 10.41
CA GLN A 317 -5.48 20.49 11.20
C GLN A 317 -6.65 21.03 12.05
N ASP A 318 -7.88 20.76 11.63
CA ASP A 318 -9.10 21.28 12.27
C ASP A 318 -9.62 20.32 13.34
N ASN A 319 -10.75 20.65 13.99
CA ASN A 319 -11.29 19.85 15.09
C ASN A 319 -11.85 18.48 14.65
N GLY A 320 -12.05 18.25 13.35
CA GLY A 320 -12.35 16.93 12.82
C GLY A 320 -11.13 16.00 12.73
N GLY A 321 -9.91 16.48 12.95
CA GLY A 321 -8.70 15.64 12.97
C GLY A 321 -8.19 15.35 14.37
N ARG A 322 -8.05 14.06 14.74
CA ARG A 322 -7.37 13.64 15.99
C ARG A 322 -5.94 13.18 15.74
N ALA A 323 -5.79 12.08 15.01
CA ALA A 323 -4.53 11.35 14.86
C ALA A 323 -4.60 10.41 13.66
N ILE A 324 -3.43 10.11 13.09
CA ILE A 324 -3.25 8.96 12.21
C ILE A 324 -2.20 8.06 12.87
N LYS A 325 -2.53 6.81 13.16
CA LYS A 325 -1.62 5.90 13.90
C LYS A 325 -0.45 5.45 13.02
N SER A 326 -0.75 5.05 11.79
CA SER A 326 0.22 4.61 10.80
C SER A 326 0.01 5.37 9.48
N ILE A 327 1.06 6.05 9.01
CA ILE A 327 1.09 6.72 7.70
C ILE A 327 2.13 6.03 6.83
N SER A 328 1.77 5.70 5.60
CA SER A 328 2.69 5.14 4.61
C SER A 328 2.58 5.90 3.28
N ILE A 329 3.69 6.44 2.79
CA ILE A 329 3.79 7.09 1.50
C ILE A 329 4.97 6.47 0.78
N GLN A 330 4.69 5.70 -0.27
CA GLN A 330 5.71 4.88 -0.91
C GLN A 330 5.61 4.91 -2.43
N ASN A 331 6.77 4.81 -3.08
CA ASN A 331 6.88 4.64 -4.53
C ASN A 331 6.09 5.69 -5.32
N SER A 332 5.99 6.90 -4.78
CA SER A 332 5.09 7.92 -5.30
C SER A 332 5.85 9.18 -5.71
N THR A 333 5.30 9.89 -6.69
CA THR A 333 5.82 11.16 -7.16
C THR A 333 4.82 12.26 -6.83
N PHE A 334 5.26 13.25 -6.08
CA PHE A 334 4.51 14.46 -5.78
C PHE A 334 5.22 15.65 -6.40
N TYR A 335 4.52 16.44 -7.20
CA TYR A 335 5.06 17.68 -7.73
C TYR A 335 4.05 18.80 -7.63
N ASN A 336 4.54 20.02 -7.43
CA ASN A 336 3.71 21.20 -7.28
C ASN A 336 3.95 22.20 -8.41
N LEU A 337 2.87 22.67 -9.00
CA LEU A 337 2.87 23.70 -10.05
C LEU A 337 3.12 25.11 -9.48
N GLN A 338 3.00 25.27 -8.16
CA GLN A 338 3.12 26.55 -7.46
C GLN A 338 4.24 26.51 -6.42
N THR A 339 4.88 27.64 -6.17
CA THR A 339 5.67 27.82 -4.95
C THR A 339 4.74 27.91 -3.74
N ASN A 340 5.08 27.21 -2.66
CA ASN A 340 4.26 27.18 -1.45
C ASN A 340 5.02 27.70 -0.24
N SER A 341 4.48 28.74 0.42
CA SER A 341 5.04 29.33 1.64
C SER A 341 4.09 29.32 2.84
N LYS A 342 2.96 28.57 2.75
CA LYS A 342 1.86 28.65 3.73
C LYS A 342 1.29 27.30 4.15
N ALA A 343 1.00 26.41 3.20
CA ALA A 343 0.39 25.11 3.48
C ALA A 343 1.45 24.05 3.84
N TYR A 344 1.00 22.93 4.39
CA TYR A 344 1.88 21.83 4.81
C TYR A 344 1.57 20.60 3.96
N PHE A 345 2.53 19.69 3.80
CA PHE A 345 2.23 18.40 3.20
C PHE A 345 1.38 17.56 4.17
N ILE A 346 1.78 17.49 5.45
CA ILE A 346 0.99 16.85 6.52
C ILE A 346 0.77 17.82 7.66
N ARG A 347 -0.47 17.94 8.12
CA ARG A 347 -0.76 18.73 9.32
C ARG A 347 -1.81 18.07 10.19
N MET A 348 -1.44 17.84 11.45
CA MET A 348 -2.37 17.47 12.50
C MET A 348 -2.88 18.70 13.27
N ASN A 349 -4.00 18.56 13.96
CA ASN A 349 -4.55 19.61 14.80
C ASN A 349 -3.61 19.97 15.95
N ASN A 350 -3.07 18.94 16.62
CA ASN A 350 -2.19 19.12 17.78
C ASN A 350 -1.24 17.92 17.96
N ALA A 351 0.04 18.18 18.17
CA ALA A 351 1.08 17.15 18.35
C ALA A 351 0.83 16.22 19.54
N SER A 352 0.22 16.73 20.61
CA SER A 352 -0.11 15.95 21.81
C SER A 352 -1.29 15.00 21.55
N ASN A 353 -2.28 15.43 20.77
CA ASN A 353 -3.46 14.62 20.44
C ASN A 353 -3.20 13.62 19.31
N ALA A 354 -2.22 13.90 18.45
CA ALA A 354 -1.76 13.00 17.40
C ALA A 354 -1.04 11.75 17.94
N ARG A 355 -0.70 11.70 19.23
CA ARG A 355 0.06 10.58 19.81
C ARG A 355 -0.82 9.33 19.94
N PRO A 356 -0.34 8.15 19.53
CA PRO A 356 -1.14 6.93 19.61
C PRO A 356 -1.58 6.57 21.03
N ASP A 357 -0.75 6.86 22.04
CA ASP A 357 -1.04 6.55 23.45
C ASP A 357 -2.25 7.31 24.03
N LYS A 358 -2.77 8.32 23.33
CA LYS A 358 -4.00 9.02 23.74
C LYS A 358 -5.27 8.51 23.10
N THR A 359 -5.16 7.57 22.17
CA THR A 359 -6.26 7.14 21.31
C THR A 359 -6.43 5.62 21.32
N TRP A 360 -5.32 4.87 21.29
CA TRP A 360 -5.29 3.41 21.26
C TRP A 360 -4.57 2.82 22.49
N ASN A 361 -4.91 1.59 22.86
CA ASN A 361 -4.24 0.80 23.91
C ASN A 361 -2.85 0.35 23.45
N ASP A 362 -2.75 -0.11 22.20
CA ASP A 362 -1.46 -0.25 21.53
C ASP A 362 -0.94 1.15 21.16
N THR A 363 0.09 1.56 21.89
CA THR A 363 0.69 2.88 21.83
C THR A 363 1.73 3.04 20.71
N SER A 364 2.00 1.97 19.95
CA SER A 364 2.88 2.04 18.80
C SER A 364 2.26 2.87 17.68
N GLY A 365 3.10 3.41 16.80
CA GLY A 365 2.66 4.08 15.58
C GLY A 365 3.81 4.17 14.59
N SER A 366 3.50 4.55 13.37
CA SER A 366 4.51 4.65 12.31
C SER A 366 4.26 5.80 11.34
N VAL A 367 5.37 6.33 10.82
CA VAL A 367 5.37 7.22 9.66
C VAL A 367 6.44 6.71 8.71
N THR A 368 6.03 6.18 7.57
CA THR A 368 6.93 5.62 6.55
C THR A 368 6.83 6.47 5.29
N ILE A 369 7.94 7.07 4.88
CA ILE A 369 8.11 7.77 3.61
C ILE A 369 9.30 7.15 2.89
N THR A 370 9.06 6.32 1.87
CA THR A 370 10.14 5.60 1.19
C THR A 370 10.01 5.57 -0.32
N ASN A 371 11.13 5.69 -1.03
CA ASN A 371 11.18 5.64 -2.50
C ASN A 371 10.21 6.65 -3.15
N ASN A 372 10.19 7.89 -2.67
CA ASN A 372 9.34 8.93 -3.26
C ASN A 372 10.17 10.03 -3.90
N THR A 373 9.61 10.65 -4.94
CA THR A 373 10.12 11.88 -5.51
C THR A 373 9.19 13.04 -5.12
N PHE A 374 9.68 13.95 -4.30
CA PHE A 374 9.00 15.19 -3.94
C PHE A 374 9.66 16.36 -4.68
N TYR A 375 8.89 17.03 -5.52
CA TYR A 375 9.39 18.08 -6.41
C TYR A 375 8.63 19.39 -6.21
N GLN A 376 9.33 20.40 -5.69
CA GLN A 376 8.79 21.72 -5.34
C GLN A 376 7.63 21.68 -4.34
N THR A 377 7.48 20.59 -3.59
CA THR A 377 6.42 20.47 -2.58
C THR A 377 6.78 21.28 -1.35
N MET A 378 5.89 22.16 -0.89
CA MET A 378 6.13 22.99 0.31
C MET A 378 7.44 23.80 0.21
N SER A 379 7.68 24.44 -0.95
CA SER A 379 8.99 25.00 -1.31
C SER A 379 9.61 25.98 -0.32
N ASN A 380 8.80 26.71 0.45
CA ASN A 380 9.24 27.64 1.49
C ASN A 380 8.33 27.55 2.73
N LYS A 381 7.86 26.34 3.04
CA LYS A 381 7.08 26.06 4.25
C LYS A 381 7.49 24.73 4.85
N ASP A 382 7.45 24.65 6.18
CA ASP A 382 7.68 23.39 6.89
C ASP A 382 6.88 22.25 6.25
N PHE A 383 7.56 21.15 5.86
CA PHE A 383 6.93 20.02 5.18
C PHE A 383 5.77 19.41 5.97
N ALA A 384 5.92 19.31 7.29
CA ALA A 384 4.89 18.80 8.19
C ALA A 384 4.78 19.64 9.46
N ASN A 385 3.65 19.52 10.17
CA ASN A 385 3.47 20.17 11.46
C ASN A 385 2.52 19.40 12.39
N ASN A 386 2.71 19.61 13.70
CA ASN A 386 1.96 18.97 14.77
C ASN A 386 1.96 17.43 14.70
N MET A 387 3.01 16.83 14.13
CA MET A 387 3.15 15.38 14.11
C MET A 387 3.31 14.81 15.53
N ALA A 388 2.93 13.55 15.70
CA ALA A 388 3.18 12.83 16.95
C ALA A 388 4.69 12.83 17.26
N SER A 389 5.06 13.25 18.47
CA SER A 389 6.45 13.44 18.87
C SER A 389 6.76 12.62 20.13
N VAL A 390 6.78 11.29 19.98
CA VAL A 390 7.06 10.30 21.04
C VAL A 390 7.83 9.11 20.48
N ASN A 391 8.69 8.50 21.31
CA ASN A 391 9.55 7.38 20.92
C ASN A 391 8.81 6.07 20.59
N ALA A 392 7.56 5.93 21.04
CA ALA A 392 6.69 4.81 20.65
C ALA A 392 6.28 4.84 19.17
N VAL A 393 6.41 6.00 18.51
CA VAL A 393 6.26 6.11 17.06
C VAL A 393 7.61 5.87 16.40
N THR A 394 7.63 5.12 15.30
CA THR A 394 8.80 4.93 14.44
C THR A 394 8.63 5.70 13.14
N THR A 395 9.54 6.61 12.84
CA THR A 395 9.57 7.35 11.58
C THR A 395 10.68 6.81 10.69
N THR A 396 10.30 6.27 9.54
CA THR A 396 11.20 5.74 8.51
C THR A 396 11.16 6.67 7.31
N ILE A 397 12.31 7.24 6.94
CA ILE A 397 12.45 8.12 5.78
C ILE A 397 13.65 7.62 4.99
N LYS A 398 13.42 6.90 3.89
CA LYS A 398 14.50 6.27 3.13
C LYS A 398 14.37 6.37 1.62
N ASN A 399 15.50 6.46 0.93
CA ASN A 399 15.54 6.39 -0.53
C ASN A 399 14.64 7.43 -1.23
N ASN A 400 14.41 8.60 -0.62
CA ASN A 400 13.58 9.64 -1.22
C ASN A 400 14.44 10.72 -1.90
N ILE A 401 13.85 11.42 -2.87
CA ILE A 401 14.38 12.66 -3.41
C ILE A 401 13.46 13.82 -2.97
N PHE A 402 14.06 14.85 -2.39
CA PHE A 402 13.42 16.09 -1.97
C PHE A 402 14.03 17.26 -2.74
N TYR A 403 13.45 17.59 -3.88
CA TYR A 403 13.86 18.71 -4.72
C TYR A 403 13.02 19.94 -4.39
N ASN A 404 13.65 21.03 -3.93
CA ASN A 404 12.99 22.25 -3.48
C ASN A 404 11.86 21.97 -2.47
N THR A 405 12.11 21.07 -1.51
CA THR A 405 11.17 20.73 -0.44
C THR A 405 11.73 21.17 0.90
N TYR A 406 11.04 22.06 1.60
CA TYR A 406 11.59 22.72 2.77
C TYR A 406 11.27 21.97 4.08
N ARG A 407 12.29 21.79 4.93
CA ARG A 407 12.15 21.33 6.32
C ARG A 407 11.49 19.96 6.49
N VAL A 408 11.98 18.96 5.76
CA VAL A 408 11.52 17.55 5.82
C VAL A 408 11.64 16.97 7.24
N GLN A 409 12.64 17.39 8.02
CA GLN A 409 12.88 16.99 9.41
C GLN A 409 11.66 17.20 10.33
N LYS A 410 10.74 18.10 9.96
CA LYS A 410 9.54 18.39 10.76
C LYS A 410 8.58 17.22 10.87
N ILE A 411 8.70 16.20 10.01
CA ILE A 411 7.85 15.02 10.08
C ILE A 411 8.17 14.10 11.26
N ALA A 412 9.43 14.05 11.71
CA ALA A 412 9.90 12.99 12.59
C ALA A 412 9.98 13.37 14.09
N GLY A 413 9.95 14.65 14.46
CA GLY A 413 9.95 15.09 15.88
C GLY A 413 10.90 14.30 16.80
N ASN A 414 10.40 13.86 17.96
CA ASN A 414 11.11 13.01 18.93
C ASN A 414 10.76 11.52 18.80
N THR A 415 10.48 11.04 17.59
CA THR A 415 10.23 9.62 17.33
C THR A 415 11.51 8.80 17.34
N THR A 416 11.37 7.47 17.38
CA THR A 416 12.41 6.56 16.91
C THR A 416 12.59 6.80 15.41
N LYS A 417 13.84 6.90 14.92
CA LYS A 417 14.14 7.33 13.54
C LYS A 417 14.94 6.26 12.80
N ALA A 418 14.50 5.92 11.59
CA ALA A 418 15.22 5.10 10.64
C ALA A 418 15.39 5.88 9.33
N ILE A 419 16.48 6.64 9.23
CA ILE A 419 16.71 7.59 8.14
C ILE A 419 17.99 7.21 7.40
N SER A 420 17.89 7.02 6.08
CA SER A 420 19.05 6.72 5.24
C SER A 420 18.76 7.04 3.77
N ASP A 421 19.81 7.27 2.98
CA ASP A 421 19.73 7.30 1.52
C ASP A 421 18.70 8.28 0.92
N ASN A 422 18.37 9.36 1.63
CA ASN A 422 17.59 10.45 1.05
C ASN A 422 18.52 11.49 0.42
N TYR A 423 18.02 12.18 -0.58
CA TYR A 423 18.73 13.20 -1.33
C TYR A 423 17.93 14.49 -1.31
N LEU A 424 18.56 15.57 -0.85
CA LEU A 424 17.95 16.88 -0.71
C LEU A 424 18.61 17.86 -1.68
N TYR A 425 17.80 18.69 -2.32
CA TYR A 425 18.29 19.78 -3.14
C TYR A 425 17.43 21.02 -2.96
N SER A 426 18.07 22.17 -2.92
CA SER A 426 17.43 23.49 -2.98
C SER A 426 18.23 24.31 -3.99
N ASP A 427 17.56 24.81 -5.01
CA ASP A 427 18.18 25.67 -6.02
C ASP A 427 18.42 27.11 -5.54
N GLY A 428 17.87 27.47 -4.37
CA GLY A 428 17.94 28.82 -3.81
C GLY A 428 17.11 29.86 -4.58
N GLY A 429 16.14 29.41 -5.38
CA GLY A 429 15.22 30.27 -6.12
C GLY A 429 14.31 31.12 -5.23
N GLU A 430 13.56 32.03 -5.86
CA GLU A 430 12.58 32.86 -5.16
C GLU A 430 11.50 31.98 -4.50
N ASN A 431 11.20 32.23 -3.22
CA ASN A 431 10.26 31.42 -2.43
C ASN A 431 10.62 29.92 -2.39
N VAL A 432 11.92 29.61 -2.41
CA VAL A 432 12.48 28.31 -2.07
C VAL A 432 13.35 28.44 -0.82
N GLY A 433 13.02 27.67 0.21
CA GLY A 433 13.76 27.65 1.46
C GLY A 433 15.12 26.97 1.31
N SER A 434 16.14 27.54 1.94
CA SER A 434 17.48 26.95 1.98
C SER A 434 17.56 25.76 2.95
N LEU A 435 18.31 24.72 2.60
CA LEU A 435 18.56 23.59 3.52
C LEU A 435 19.38 24.03 4.74
N ASP A 436 18.84 23.79 5.94
CA ASP A 436 19.55 24.06 7.20
C ASP A 436 20.38 22.85 7.69
N ASN A 437 21.18 23.03 8.75
CA ASN A 437 22.02 21.95 9.27
C ASN A 437 21.22 20.75 9.80
N THR A 438 19.98 20.97 10.23
CA THR A 438 19.08 19.92 10.67
C THR A 438 18.51 19.16 9.48
N ASP A 439 18.11 19.86 8.40
CA ASP A 439 17.69 19.24 7.14
C ASP A 439 18.74 18.22 6.64
N LYS A 440 20.02 18.61 6.69
CA LYS A 440 21.16 17.79 6.24
C LYS A 440 21.41 16.54 7.09
N THR A 441 20.77 16.41 8.26
CA THR A 441 20.78 15.14 9.01
C THR A 441 19.79 14.12 8.45
N TYR A 442 18.89 14.54 7.55
CA TYR A 442 17.87 13.69 6.96
C TYR A 442 18.25 13.13 5.59
N GLY A 443 19.40 13.53 5.03
CA GLY A 443 19.91 12.99 3.77
C GLY A 443 21.12 13.76 3.23
N THR A 444 21.57 13.37 2.05
CA THR A 444 22.71 13.99 1.36
C THR A 444 22.25 15.18 0.52
N GLU A 445 22.92 16.32 0.65
CA GLU A 445 22.70 17.46 -0.24
C GLU A 445 23.35 17.17 -1.61
N GLU A 446 22.53 16.96 -2.63
CA GLU A 446 22.96 16.62 -4.00
C GLU A 446 21.88 17.07 -5.00
N ASN A 447 22.28 17.74 -6.09
CA ASN A 447 21.38 18.01 -7.20
C ASN A 447 21.13 16.71 -7.99
N PRO A 448 19.89 16.22 -8.14
CA PRO A 448 19.60 15.01 -8.92
C PRO A 448 19.79 15.21 -10.43
N GLN A 449 19.93 16.45 -10.91
CA GLN A 449 20.12 16.81 -12.32
C GLN A 449 19.03 16.26 -13.25
N PHE A 450 17.76 16.38 -12.82
CA PHE A 450 16.60 15.99 -13.64
C PHE A 450 16.62 16.67 -15.01
N VAL A 451 16.10 15.98 -16.02
CA VAL A 451 16.03 16.46 -17.41
C VAL A 451 14.65 17.03 -17.70
N GLY A 452 14.56 18.15 -18.42
CA GLY A 452 13.30 18.82 -18.76
C GLY A 452 13.19 20.22 -18.15
N PRO A 453 12.09 20.96 -18.38
CA PRO A 453 11.90 22.29 -17.84
C PRO A 453 11.62 22.22 -16.33
N VAL A 454 12.69 22.10 -15.53
CA VAL A 454 12.64 22.12 -14.06
C VAL A 454 12.19 23.47 -13.45
N ASN A 455 11.79 24.43 -14.29
CA ASN A 455 11.38 25.77 -13.87
C ASN A 455 9.97 26.16 -14.37
N GLN A 456 9.24 25.28 -15.08
CA GLN A 456 7.96 25.68 -15.69
C GLN A 456 6.85 24.60 -15.69
N ASP A 457 7.16 23.34 -16.03
CA ASP A 457 6.12 22.32 -16.24
C ASP A 457 6.61 20.95 -15.71
N PRO A 458 6.25 20.61 -14.46
CA PRO A 458 6.66 19.37 -13.82
C PRO A 458 6.22 18.10 -14.56
N ASP A 459 5.13 18.17 -15.34
CA ASP A 459 4.55 17.08 -16.12
C ASP A 459 5.48 16.66 -17.28
N LYS A 460 6.45 17.51 -17.61
CA LYS A 460 7.49 17.30 -18.63
C LYS A 460 8.87 17.01 -18.02
N VAL A 461 8.96 16.92 -16.69
CA VAL A 461 10.22 16.61 -16.00
C VAL A 461 10.42 15.09 -16.01
N ASN A 462 11.58 14.67 -16.50
CA ASN A 462 12.06 13.32 -16.28
C ASN A 462 12.63 13.23 -14.86
N PHE A 463 11.89 12.59 -13.97
CA PHE A 463 12.27 12.39 -12.57
C PHE A 463 13.31 11.29 -12.34
N VAL A 464 13.94 10.77 -13.40
CA VAL A 464 15.17 9.96 -13.29
C VAL A 464 16.35 10.86 -12.93
N PRO A 465 17.04 10.62 -11.79
CA PRO A 465 18.28 11.32 -11.49
C PRO A 465 19.34 11.01 -12.54
N ALA A 466 20.24 11.95 -12.84
CA ALA A 466 21.32 11.68 -13.77
C ALA A 466 22.21 10.53 -13.27
N SER A 467 22.68 9.68 -14.18
CA SER A 467 23.44 8.46 -13.85
C SER A 467 24.77 8.72 -13.11
N SER A 468 25.24 9.96 -13.09
CA SER A 468 26.42 10.41 -12.34
C SER A 468 26.16 10.71 -10.85
N THR A 469 24.90 10.75 -10.42
CA THR A 469 24.52 11.11 -9.04
C THR A 469 24.50 9.89 -8.11
N LYS A 470 24.67 10.13 -6.82
CA LYS A 470 24.46 9.10 -5.79
C LYS A 470 22.99 8.70 -5.69
N ALA A 471 22.08 9.66 -5.90
CA ALA A 471 20.64 9.40 -5.98
C ALA A 471 20.33 8.29 -7.00
N TYR A 472 20.92 8.35 -8.20
CA TYR A 472 20.77 7.29 -9.20
C TYR A 472 21.38 5.96 -8.74
N ALA A 473 22.61 5.99 -8.23
CA ALA A 473 23.32 4.78 -7.79
C ALA A 473 22.58 4.01 -6.69
N ASN A 474 21.90 4.72 -5.77
CA ASN A 474 21.11 4.14 -4.70
C ASN A 474 19.64 3.91 -5.07
N ARG A 475 19.26 4.14 -6.33
CA ARG A 475 17.87 4.07 -6.83
C ARG A 475 16.89 4.84 -5.95
N ALA A 476 17.29 6.02 -5.50
CA ALA A 476 16.43 6.89 -4.70
C ALA A 476 15.42 7.62 -5.57
N GLY A 477 14.26 7.94 -4.98
CA GLY A 477 13.11 8.46 -5.70
C GLY A 477 12.10 7.37 -6.00
N ASP A 478 11.06 7.77 -6.74
CA ASP A 478 10.03 6.86 -7.21
C ASP A 478 10.60 5.82 -8.21
N PRO A 479 10.47 4.50 -7.94
CA PRO A 479 11.07 3.45 -8.75
C PRO A 479 10.62 3.44 -10.21
N ARG A 480 9.39 3.91 -10.49
CA ARG A 480 8.75 3.84 -11.82
C ARG A 480 9.50 4.64 -12.88
N TRP A 481 10.32 5.61 -12.46
CA TRP A 481 11.12 6.39 -13.41
C TRP A 481 12.35 5.62 -13.90
N PHE A 482 12.85 4.64 -13.17
CA PHE A 482 14.06 3.88 -13.54
C PHE A 482 13.82 2.77 -14.57
N GLU A 483 12.57 2.54 -14.97
CA GLU A 483 12.13 1.40 -15.78
C GLU A 483 12.01 1.71 -17.27
#